data_AF-W1DM87-F1
#
_entry.id   AF-W1DM87-F1
#
_cell.length_a   1.000
_cell.length_b   1.000
_cell.length_c   1.000
_cell.angle_alpha   90.00
_cell.angle_beta   90.00
_cell.angle_gamma   90.00
#
_symmetry.space_group_name_H-M   'P 1'
#
loop_
_entity.id
_entity.type
_entity.pdbx_description
1 polymer ?
#
loop_
_entity_poly.entity_id
_entity_poly.type
_entity_poly.pdbx_seq_one_letter_code
_entity_poly.pdbx_strand_id
1 'polypeptide(L)'
;MSRTIMLIPTGTSVGLTSVSLGVIRAMERKGVRLSVFKPIAQPRSGGDAPDQTTTIVRASSSTTTAAEPLKMSHVESLLSSNQKDVLMEEIIANYHANTQDAEVVLVEGLVPTRKHQFAQALNFEIAKNVER
;
A
#
# COMPACT_ATOMS: atom_id res chain seq x y z
N MET A 1 13.21 -9.99 -11.74
CA MET A 1 12.82 -9.18 -10.56
C MET A 1 11.87 -8.11 -11.02
N SER A 2 10.76 -7.93 -10.31
CA SER A 2 9.85 -6.81 -10.50
C SER A 2 10.52 -5.51 -10.02
N ARG A 3 10.22 -4.38 -10.65
CA ARG A 3 10.67 -3.06 -10.18
C ARG A 3 9.66 -2.50 -9.19
N THR A 4 10.10 -2.15 -7.99
CA THR A 4 9.23 -1.54 -6.98
C THR A 4 9.28 -0.02 -7.07
N ILE A 5 8.11 0.61 -7.09
CA ILE A 5 7.95 2.06 -6.96
C ILE A 5 7.07 2.30 -5.74
N MET A 6 7.58 2.97 -4.72
CA MET A 6 6.80 3.35 -3.54
C MET A 6 6.44 4.83 -3.59
N LEU A 7 5.14 5.13 -3.49
CA LEU A 7 4.63 6.49 -3.36
C LEU A 7 4.47 6.82 -1.87
N ILE A 8 5.30 7.75 -1.38
CA ILE A 8 5.25 8.22 0.00
C ILE A 8 4.69 9.65 0.03
N PRO A 9 3.53 9.89 0.67
CA PRO A 9 2.96 11.23 0.77
C PRO A 9 3.78 12.10 1.73
N THR A 10 3.99 13.37 1.36
CA THR A 10 4.68 14.37 2.19
C THR A 10 3.75 15.10 3.16
N GLY A 11 2.44 14.85 3.09
CA GLY A 11 1.44 15.48 3.96
C GLY A 11 0.02 14.99 3.68
N THR A 12 -0.96 15.62 4.33
CA THR A 12 -2.38 15.36 4.10
C THR A 12 -2.88 16.03 2.82
N SER A 13 -3.93 15.46 2.21
CA SER A 13 -4.62 16.06 1.05
C SER A 13 -3.75 16.28 -0.20
N VAL A 14 -2.61 15.59 -0.29
CA VAL A 14 -1.69 15.63 -1.46
C VAL A 14 -2.21 14.83 -2.66
N GLY A 15 -3.40 14.23 -2.55
CA GLY A 15 -4.01 13.47 -3.64
C GLY A 15 -3.37 12.10 -3.89
N LEU A 16 -2.79 11.45 -2.88
CA LEU A 16 -2.08 10.16 -3.02
C LEU A 16 -2.87 9.13 -3.87
N THR A 17 -4.13 8.87 -3.54
CA THR A 17 -4.98 7.96 -4.31
C THR A 17 -5.11 8.37 -5.78
N SER A 18 -5.29 9.67 -6.06
CA SER A 18 -5.40 10.17 -7.44
C SER A 18 -4.09 10.01 -8.20
N VAL A 19 -2.95 10.27 -7.55
CA VAL A 19 -1.61 10.04 -8.12
C VAL A 19 -1.40 8.57 -8.40
N SER A 20 -1.70 7.67 -7.45
CA SER A 20 -1.60 6.22 -7.64
C SER A 20 -2.44 5.74 -8.82
N LEU A 21 -3.71 6.15 -8.90
CA LEU A 21 -4.59 5.80 -10.02
C LEU A 21 -4.08 6.34 -11.37
N GLY A 22 -3.49 7.54 -11.37
CA GLY A 22 -2.84 8.10 -12.56
C GLY A 22 -1.64 7.27 -13.02
N VAL A 23 -0.79 6.84 -12.10
CA VAL A 23 0.35 5.94 -12.38
C VAL A 23 -0.14 4.60 -12.90
N ILE A 24 -1.11 3.99 -12.23
CA ILE A 24 -1.74 2.72 -12.65
C ILE A 24 -2.23 2.84 -14.08
N ARG A 25 -3.03 3.87 -14.37
CA ARG A 25 -3.59 4.09 -15.70
C ARG A 25 -2.53 4.31 -16.77
N ALA A 26 -1.44 5.00 -16.42
CA ALA A 26 -0.32 5.22 -17.35
C ALA A 26 0.44 3.91 -17.67
N MET A 27 0.63 3.04 -16.67
CA MET A 27 1.26 1.73 -16.85
C MET A 27 0.39 0.78 -17.66
N GLU A 28 -0.92 0.70 -17.36
CA GLU A 28 -1.88 -0.08 -18.15
C GLU A 28 -1.88 0.30 -19.63
N ARG A 29 -1.89 1.61 -19.93
CA ARG A 29 -1.85 2.10 -21.32
C ARG A 29 -0.57 1.72 -22.06
N LYS A 30 0.51 1.46 -21.34
CA LYS A 30 1.79 0.98 -21.90
C LYS A 30 1.89 -0.54 -21.95
N GLY A 31 0.86 -1.26 -21.52
CA GLY A 31 0.87 -2.73 -21.47
C GLY A 31 1.80 -3.33 -20.42
N VAL A 32 2.21 -2.54 -19.41
CA VAL A 32 3.09 -3.00 -18.32
C VAL A 32 2.26 -3.81 -17.33
N ARG A 33 2.70 -5.03 -17.00
CA ARG A 33 2.06 -5.82 -15.93
C ARG A 33 2.37 -5.21 -14.58
N LEU A 34 1.39 -4.50 -14.02
CA LEU A 34 1.48 -3.81 -12.74
C LEU A 34 0.74 -4.61 -11.65
N SER A 35 1.35 -4.74 -10.47
CA SER A 35 0.63 -5.10 -9.25
C SER A 35 0.60 -3.91 -8.30
N VAL A 36 -0.56 -3.62 -7.71
CA VAL A 36 -0.74 -2.57 -6.72
C VAL A 36 -0.70 -3.20 -5.35
N PHE A 37 0.18 -2.68 -4.50
CA PHE A 37 0.31 -3.12 -3.14
C PHE A 37 0.07 -1.94 -2.19
N LYS A 38 -1.06 -1.99 -1.46
CA LYS A 38 -1.27 -1.10 -0.33
C LYS A 38 -1.05 -1.92 0.94
N PRO A 39 -0.01 -1.64 1.75
CA PRO A 39 0.31 -2.47 2.90
C PRO A 39 -0.79 -2.45 3.97
N ILE A 40 -1.35 -1.27 4.21
CA ILE A 40 -2.27 -0.99 5.33
C ILE A 40 -3.42 -0.13 4.81
N ALA A 41 -4.65 -0.51 5.18
CA ALA A 41 -5.88 0.15 4.76
C ALA A 41 -5.99 1.51 5.46
N GLN A 42 -6.35 2.56 4.71
CA GLN A 42 -6.57 3.89 5.31
C GLN A 42 -7.86 4.51 4.78
N PRO A 43 -9.04 3.92 5.12
CA PRO A 43 -10.32 4.38 4.61
C PRO A 43 -10.62 5.80 5.09
N ARG A 44 -11.23 6.62 4.23
CA ARG A 44 -11.62 8.00 4.56
C ARG A 44 -12.64 8.08 5.70
N SER A 45 -13.53 7.08 5.79
CA SER A 45 -14.53 6.96 6.86
C SER A 45 -13.93 6.55 8.21
N GLY A 46 -12.66 6.11 8.23
CA GLY A 46 -12.04 5.48 9.41
C GLY A 46 -12.53 4.05 9.66
N GLY A 47 -11.98 3.43 10.70
CA GLY A 47 -12.25 2.04 11.08
C GLY A 47 -11.70 1.03 10.07
N ASP A 48 -12.33 -0.15 10.03
CA ASP A 48 -11.94 -1.28 9.17
C ASP A 48 -12.73 -1.34 7.86
N ALA A 49 -13.21 -0.19 7.38
CA ALA A 49 -13.84 -0.09 6.08
C ALA A 49 -12.81 -0.43 4.95
N PRO A 50 -13.28 -0.95 3.80
CA PRO A 50 -12.40 -1.25 2.67
C PRO A 50 -11.60 -0.04 2.22
N ASP A 51 -10.35 -0.28 1.79
CA ASP A 51 -9.51 0.78 1.27
C ASP A 51 -10.02 1.29 -0.09
N GLN A 52 -10.01 2.62 -0.25
CA GLN A 52 -10.55 3.25 -1.45
C GLN A 52 -9.72 2.93 -2.70
N THR A 53 -8.39 2.95 -2.61
CA THR A 53 -7.52 2.70 -3.77
C THR A 53 -7.70 1.25 -4.24
N THR A 54 -7.60 0.27 -3.34
CA THR A 54 -7.72 -1.14 -3.73
C THR A 54 -9.11 -1.49 -4.25
N THR A 55 -10.16 -0.90 -3.67
CA THR A 55 -11.54 -1.04 -4.16
C THR A 55 -11.69 -0.53 -5.59
N ILE A 56 -11.15 0.65 -5.90
CA ILE A 56 -11.22 1.21 -7.26
C ILE A 56 -10.43 0.35 -8.24
N VAL A 57 -9.21 -0.07 -7.89
CA VAL A 57 -8.36 -0.89 -8.79
C VAL A 57 -9.05 -2.20 -9.15
N ARG A 58 -9.61 -2.90 -8.17
CA ARG A 58 -10.32 -4.16 -8.42
C ARG A 58 -11.59 -4.01 -9.24
N ALA A 59 -12.27 -2.87 -9.12
CA ALA A 59 -13.50 -2.60 -9.87
C ALA A 59 -13.23 -2.11 -11.31
N SER A 60 -12.07 -1.52 -11.58
CA SER A 60 -11.82 -0.78 -12.82
C SER A 60 -10.68 -1.33 -13.68
N SER A 61 -9.81 -2.18 -13.14
CA SER A 61 -8.69 -2.75 -13.89
C SER A 61 -8.96 -4.19 -14.32
N SER A 62 -8.65 -4.47 -15.59
CA SER A 62 -8.68 -5.83 -16.14
C SER A 62 -7.33 -6.55 -16.07
N THR A 63 -6.25 -5.83 -15.74
CA THR A 63 -4.87 -6.33 -15.83
C THR A 63 -4.03 -6.08 -14.58
N THR A 64 -4.49 -5.20 -13.69
CA THR A 64 -3.82 -4.85 -12.44
C THR A 64 -4.47 -5.59 -11.29
N THR A 65 -3.65 -6.28 -10.49
CA THR A 65 -4.08 -6.90 -9.23
C THR A 65 -3.87 -5.95 -8.07
N ALA A 66 -4.72 -6.04 -7.05
CA ALA A 66 -4.54 -5.33 -5.78
C ALA A 66 -4.71 -6.27 -4.59
N ALA A 67 -3.64 -6.44 -3.82
CA ALA A 67 -3.63 -7.25 -2.60
C ALA A 67 -4.59 -6.67 -1.56
N GLU A 68 -5.12 -7.52 -0.67
CA GLU A 68 -5.89 -7.03 0.48
C GLU A 68 -4.93 -6.38 1.48
N PRO A 69 -5.17 -5.11 1.86
CA PRO A 69 -4.36 -4.43 2.85
C PRO A 69 -4.67 -4.94 4.27
N LEU A 70 -3.69 -4.83 5.17
CA LEU A 70 -3.94 -5.05 6.59
C LEU A 70 -4.91 -3.99 7.13
N LYS A 71 -5.83 -4.41 7.99
CA LYS A 71 -6.76 -3.50 8.67
C LYS A 71 -6.03 -2.59 9.65
N MET A 72 -6.44 -1.33 9.74
CA MET A 72 -5.81 -0.37 10.65
C MET A 72 -5.93 -0.82 12.12
N SER A 73 -7.06 -1.42 12.52
CA SER A 73 -7.24 -1.95 13.88
C SER A 73 -6.21 -3.03 14.25
N HIS A 74 -5.88 -3.92 13.30
CA HIS A 74 -4.87 -4.95 13.48
C HIS A 74 -3.47 -4.35 13.64
N VAL A 75 -3.15 -3.37 12.79
CA VAL A 75 -1.87 -2.63 12.87
C VAL A 75 -1.74 -1.92 14.22
N GLU A 76 -2.77 -1.22 14.67
CA GLU A 76 -2.78 -0.54 15.97
C GLU A 76 -2.62 -1.52 17.14
N SER A 77 -3.24 -2.69 17.05
CA SER A 77 -3.09 -3.77 18.05
C SER A 77 -1.64 -4.27 18.14
N LEU A 78 -1.01 -4.56 17.01
CA LEU A 78 0.39 -5.00 16.97
C LEU A 78 1.35 -3.93 17.49
N LEU A 79 1.15 -2.67 17.06
CA LEU A 79 2.00 -1.56 17.51
C LEU A 79 1.85 -1.29 19.02
N SER A 80 0.62 -1.30 19.55
CA SER A 80 0.37 -1.11 20.99
C SER A 80 0.95 -2.25 21.84
N SER A 81 1.06 -3.45 21.26
CA SER A 81 1.68 -4.62 21.88
C SER A 81 3.20 -4.70 21.66
N ASN A 82 3.83 -3.67 21.08
CA ASN A 82 5.25 -3.62 20.73
C ASN A 82 5.69 -4.76 19.77
N GLN A 83 4.79 -5.25 18.91
CA GLN A 83 5.00 -6.33 17.94
C GLN A 83 5.23 -5.80 16.52
N LYS A 84 6.08 -4.77 16.40
CA LYS A 84 6.37 -4.14 15.11
C LYS A 84 7.10 -5.09 14.14
N ASP A 85 7.96 -5.96 14.65
CA ASP A 85 8.67 -6.94 13.82
C ASP A 85 7.71 -7.93 13.16
N VAL A 86 6.70 -8.38 13.91
CA VAL A 86 5.60 -9.23 13.39
C VAL A 86 4.80 -8.49 12.32
N LEU A 87 4.47 -7.21 12.56
CA LEU A 87 3.80 -6.38 11.55
C LEU A 87 4.62 -6.27 10.25
N MET A 88 5.94 -6.07 10.35
CA MET A 88 6.80 -6.01 9.18
C MET A 88 6.85 -7.36 8.45
N GLU A 89 6.94 -8.46 9.17
CA GLU A 89 6.92 -9.81 8.59
C GLU A 89 5.62 -10.08 7.83
N GLU A 90 4.46 -9.74 8.41
CA GLU A 90 3.16 -9.88 7.75
C GLU A 90 3.08 -9.04 6.46
N ILE A 91 3.57 -7.79 6.50
CA ILE A 91 3.58 -6.91 5.31
C ILE A 91 4.45 -7.50 4.21
N ILE A 92 5.65 -7.99 4.54
CA ILE A 92 6.60 -8.53 3.56
C ILE A 92 6.11 -9.86 3.00
N ALA A 93 5.55 -10.74 3.84
CA ALA A 93 4.92 -11.97 3.38
C ALA A 93 3.77 -11.67 2.41
N ASN A 94 2.90 -10.71 2.76
CA ASN A 94 1.79 -10.29 1.89
C ASN A 94 2.28 -9.65 0.58
N TYR A 95 3.35 -8.86 0.63
CA TYR A 95 4.00 -8.31 -0.56
C TYR A 95 4.44 -9.42 -1.51
N HIS A 96 5.30 -10.35 -1.04
CA HIS A 96 5.83 -11.42 -1.89
C HIS A 96 4.75 -12.36 -2.43
N ALA A 97 3.67 -12.60 -1.68
CA ALA A 97 2.56 -13.43 -2.14
C ALA A 97 1.76 -12.81 -3.30
N ASN A 98 1.75 -11.48 -3.42
CA ASN A 98 0.87 -10.76 -4.36
C ASN A 98 1.62 -10.05 -5.51
N THR A 99 2.95 -10.21 -5.60
CA THR A 99 3.77 -9.46 -6.56
C THR A 99 4.66 -10.33 -7.45
N GLN A 100 4.52 -11.65 -7.43
CA GLN A 100 5.45 -12.57 -8.11
C GLN A 100 5.46 -12.41 -9.64
N ASP A 101 4.31 -12.18 -10.24
CA ASP A 101 4.15 -12.14 -11.71
C ASP A 101 4.20 -10.73 -12.32
N ALA A 102 4.40 -9.72 -11.47
CA ALA A 102 4.39 -8.32 -11.87
C ALA A 102 5.73 -7.89 -12.49
N GLU A 103 5.69 -7.03 -13.50
CA GLU A 103 6.90 -6.33 -13.99
C GLU A 103 7.22 -5.14 -13.09
N VAL A 104 6.18 -4.45 -12.62
CA VAL A 104 6.28 -3.31 -11.71
C VAL A 104 5.33 -3.53 -10.54
N VAL A 105 5.79 -3.19 -9.33
CA VAL A 105 4.93 -3.11 -8.15
C VAL A 105 4.81 -1.65 -7.75
N LEU A 106 3.58 -1.15 -7.70
CA LEU A 106 3.28 0.15 -7.14
C LEU A 106 2.88 -0.01 -5.68
N VAL A 107 3.74 0.41 -4.76
CA VAL A 107 3.45 0.45 -3.34
C VAL A 107 2.84 1.80 -2.97
N GLU A 108 1.61 1.81 -2.46
CA GLU A 108 0.99 3.03 -1.94
C GLU A 108 1.20 3.13 -0.43
N GLY A 109 1.99 4.11 0.00
CA GLY A 109 2.27 4.36 1.41
C GLY A 109 1.06 4.88 2.20
N LEU A 110 1.30 5.08 3.50
CA LEU A 110 0.34 5.65 4.43
C LEU A 110 0.39 7.17 4.43
N VAL A 111 -0.77 7.84 4.48
CA VAL A 111 -0.84 9.29 4.67
C VAL A 111 -0.59 9.62 6.14
N PRO A 112 0.38 10.50 6.47
CA PRO A 112 0.56 10.95 7.84
C PRO A 112 -0.62 11.82 8.25
N THR A 113 -1.27 11.44 9.35
CA THR A 113 -2.40 12.18 9.93
C THR A 113 -2.22 12.30 11.43
N ARG A 114 -2.98 13.20 12.09
CA ARG A 114 -2.93 13.33 13.55
C ARG A 114 -3.34 12.04 14.29
N LYS A 115 -4.21 11.22 13.69
CA LYS A 115 -4.64 9.93 14.24
C LYS A 115 -3.57 8.85 14.08
N HIS A 116 -2.84 8.87 12.97
CA HIS A 116 -1.84 7.86 12.62
C HIS A 116 -0.44 8.49 12.53
N GLN A 117 0.10 8.94 13.67
CA GLN A 117 1.43 9.58 13.72
C GLN A 117 2.57 8.60 13.37
N PHE A 118 2.33 7.30 13.57
CA PHE A 118 3.26 6.23 13.20
C PHE A 118 3.44 6.04 11.68
N ALA A 119 2.59 6.66 10.85
CA ALA A 119 2.58 6.44 9.39
C ALA A 119 3.93 6.76 8.71
N GLN A 120 4.63 7.82 9.13
CA GLN A 120 5.96 8.14 8.55
C GLN A 120 7.00 7.08 8.89
N ALA A 121 7.04 6.63 10.16
CA ALA A 121 7.95 5.59 10.60
C ALA A 121 7.68 4.27 9.86
N LEU A 122 6.41 3.88 9.74
CA LEU A 122 6.03 2.70 8.96
C LEU A 122 6.38 2.83 7.48
N ASN A 123 6.13 3.97 6.85
CA ASN A 123 6.53 4.17 5.45
C ASN A 123 8.03 3.96 5.23
N PHE A 124 8.86 4.47 6.15
CA PHE A 124 10.31 4.29 6.09
C PHE A 124 10.70 2.82 6.27
N GLU A 125 10.14 2.14 7.27
CA GLU A 125 10.45 0.73 7.52
C GLU A 125 9.98 -0.19 6.40
N ILE A 126 8.79 0.03 5.87
CA ILE A 126 8.27 -0.73 4.72
C ILE A 126 9.20 -0.52 3.54
N ALA A 127 9.54 0.73 3.18
CA ALA A 127 10.42 1.05 2.05
C ALA A 127 11.77 0.31 2.15
N LYS A 128 12.38 0.33 3.33
CA LYS A 128 13.67 -0.33 3.60
C LYS A 128 13.61 -1.86 3.44
N ASN A 129 12.47 -2.48 3.73
CA ASN A 129 12.31 -3.93 3.68
C ASN A 129 11.82 -4.44 2.32
N VAL A 130 11.01 -3.68 1.58
CA VAL A 130 10.57 -4.08 0.22
C VAL A 130 11.65 -3.88 -0.85
N GLU A 131 12.71 -3.13 -0.55
CA GLU A 131 13.91 -3.00 -1.39
C GLU A 131 14.86 -4.21 -1.29
N ARG A 132 14.68 -5.08 -0.30
CA ARG A 132 15.51 -6.27 -0.07
C ARG A 132 14.92 -7.51 -0.73
#